data_AF-A0A3D3NB77-F1
#
_entry.id   AF-A0A3D3NB77-F1
#
_cell.length_a   1.000
_cell.length_b   1.000
_cell.length_c   1.000
_cell.angle_alpha   90.00
_cell.angle_beta   90.00
_cell.angle_gamma   90.00
#
_symmetry.space_group_name_H-M   'P 1'
#
loop_
_entity.id
_entity.type
_entity.pdbx_description
1 polymer ?
#
loop_
_entity_poly.entity_id
_entity_poly.type
_entity_poly.pdbx_seq_one_letter_code
_entity_poly.pdbx_strand_id
1 'polypeptide(L)' 'AALSRVLNGRAAISPEMALRLEGWLGVENGGRADAWMAQQATFDLWKARQAGSPTVQRAPLLGGAA' A
#
# COMPACT_ATOMS: atom_id res chain seq x y z
N ALA A 1 14.75 8.31 13.32
CA ALA A 1 14.18 9.18 12.27
C ALA A 1 13.42 8.41 11.16
N ALA A 2 12.55 7.45 11.53
CA ALA A 2 11.72 6.72 10.56
C ALA A 2 10.33 7.35 10.42
N LEU A 3 9.63 7.58 11.55
CA LEU A 3 8.29 8.16 11.58
C LEU A 3 8.23 9.57 10.96
N SER A 4 9.22 10.43 11.26
CA SER A 4 9.30 11.78 10.66
C SER A 4 9.35 11.73 9.12
N ARG A 5 10.07 10.78 8.52
CA ARG A 5 10.11 10.65 7.06
C ARG A 5 8.78 10.19 6.48
N VAL A 6 8.09 9.27 7.17
CA VAL A 6 6.74 8.82 6.78
C VAL A 6 5.74 9.98 6.84
N LEU A 7 5.70 10.71 7.96
CA LEU A 7 4.81 11.87 8.14
C LEU A 7 5.04 12.98 7.10
N ASN A 8 6.27 13.14 6.64
CA ASN A 8 6.62 14.12 5.61
C ASN A 8 6.55 13.56 4.18
N GLY A 9 5.99 12.36 3.97
CA GLY A 9 5.88 11.73 2.64
C GLY A 9 7.21 11.36 1.99
N ARG A 10 8.31 11.34 2.76
CA ARG A 10 9.68 11.02 2.32
C ARG A 10 10.02 9.54 2.46
N ALA A 11 9.10 8.73 2.97
CA ALA A 11 9.22 7.27 3.06
C ALA A 11 7.82 6.64 2.97
N ALA A 12 7.74 5.49 2.31
CA ALA A 12 6.54 4.65 2.33
C ALA A 12 6.30 4.06 3.72
N ILE A 13 5.04 3.74 4.03
CA ILE A 13 4.68 2.96 5.21
C ILE A 13 4.99 1.49 4.95
N SER A 14 5.94 0.91 5.68
CA SER A 14 6.19 -0.53 5.65
C SER A 14 5.21 -1.29 6.55
N PRO A 15 5.02 -2.61 6.36
CA PRO A 15 4.21 -3.42 7.26
C PRO A 15 4.64 -3.32 8.73
N GLU A 16 5.94 -3.31 9.02
CA GLU A 16 6.46 -3.17 10.38
C GLU A 16 6.22 -1.78 10.96
N MET A 17 6.10 -0.74 10.13
CA MET A 17 5.69 0.59 10.59
C MET A 17 4.19 0.62 10.86
N ALA A 18 3.37 0.02 9.99
CA ALA A 18 1.92 -0.07 10.19
C ALA A 18 1.57 -0.80 11.51
N LEU A 19 2.26 -1.91 11.82
CA LEU A 19 2.10 -2.60 13.11
C LEU A 19 2.56 -1.75 14.31
N ARG A 20 3.61 -0.94 14.16
CA ARG A 20 4.02 0.01 15.21
C ARG A 20 2.99 1.10 15.42
N LEU A 21 2.37 1.61 14.36
CA LEU A 21 1.29 2.58 14.45
C LEU A 21 0.06 1.97 15.13
N GLU A 22 -0.27 0.72 14.85
CA GLU A 22 -1.35 -0.01 15.52
C GLU A 22 -1.08 -0.20 17.00
N GLY A 23 0.12 -0.66 17.37
CA GLY A 23 0.49 -0.83 18.78
C GLY A 23 0.61 0.49 19.55
N TRP A 24 0.96 1.59 18.87
CA TRP A 24 1.10 2.89 19.51
C TRP A 24 -0.23 3.64 19.66
N LEU A 25 -1.04 3.68 18.60
CA LEU A 25 -2.30 4.42 18.59
C LEU A 25 -3.46 3.55 19.13
N GLY A 26 -3.38 2.23 18.99
CA GLY A 26 -4.55 1.37 19.14
C GLY A 26 -5.48 1.47 17.93
N VAL A 27 -6.24 0.41 17.67
CA VAL A 27 -7.16 0.34 16.53
C VAL A 27 -8.28 1.37 16.66
N GLU A 28 -8.73 1.62 17.89
CA GLU A 28 -9.77 2.57 18.27
C GLU A 28 -9.41 4.03 17.97
N ASN A 29 -8.11 4.36 17.91
CA ASN A 29 -7.63 5.69 17.52
C ASN A 29 -7.12 5.73 16.07
N GLY A 30 -7.58 4.80 15.22
CA GLY A 30 -7.20 4.76 13.80
C GLY A 30 -5.82 4.17 13.54
N GLY A 31 -5.24 3.42 14.48
CA GLY A 31 -3.94 2.77 14.33
C GLY A 31 -3.94 1.56 13.41
N ARG A 32 -5.10 1.07 12.96
CA ARG A 32 -5.22 -0.24 12.29
C ARG A 32 -4.25 -0.40 11.12
N ALA A 33 -3.40 -1.42 11.19
CA ALA A 33 -2.29 -1.60 10.26
C ALA A 33 -2.75 -1.85 8.82
N ASP A 34 -3.82 -2.61 8.61
CA ASP A 34 -4.38 -2.88 7.27
C ASP A 34 -4.88 -1.60 6.57
N ALA A 35 -5.43 -0.65 7.31
CA ALA A 35 -5.90 0.63 6.79
C ALA A 35 -4.71 1.47 6.29
N TRP A 36 -3.62 1.52 7.05
CA TRP A 36 -2.38 2.19 6.63
C TRP A 36 -1.76 1.52 5.39
N MET A 37 -1.76 0.18 5.34
CA MET A 37 -1.29 -0.55 4.16
C MET A 37 -2.16 -0.30 2.92
N ALA A 38 -3.48 -0.21 3.08
CA ALA A 38 -4.39 0.10 1.99
C ALA A 38 -4.17 1.53 1.44
N GLN A 39 -3.91 2.50 2.31
CA GLN A 39 -3.55 3.87 1.91
C GLN A 39 -2.24 3.90 1.14
N GLN A 40 -1.21 3.20 1.64
CA GLN A 40 0.09 3.10 0.97
C GLN A 40 -0.06 2.45 -0.42
N ALA A 41 -0.79 1.33 -0.52
CA ALA A 41 -1.04 0.65 -1.79
C ALA A 41 -1.79 1.53 -2.78
N THR A 42 -2.78 2.30 -2.33
CA THR A 42 -3.52 3.25 -3.17
C THR A 42 -2.59 4.33 -3.74
N PHE A 43 -1.72 4.89 -2.89
CA PHE A 43 -0.75 5.89 -3.30
C PHE A 43 0.29 5.33 -4.28
N ASP A 44 0.78 4.11 -4.05
CA ASP A 44 1.75 3.46 -4.93
C ASP A 44 1.13 3.12 -6.30
N LEU A 45 -0.13 2.66 -6.32
CA LEU A 45 -0.87 2.45 -7.56
C LEU A 45 -1.08 3.75 -8.33
N TRP A 46 -1.44 4.84 -7.65
CA TRP A 46 -1.56 6.15 -8.28
C TRP A 46 -0.23 6.59 -8.90
N LYS A 47 0.87 6.49 -8.15
CA LYS A 47 2.20 6.85 -8.64
C LYS A 47 2.64 5.99 -9.83
N ALA A 48 2.39 4.68 -9.79
CA ALA A 48 2.70 3.77 -10.89
C ALA A 48 1.88 4.11 -12.15
N ARG A 49 0.61 4.48 -12.01
CA ARG A 49 -0.21 4.93 -13.16
C ARG A 49 0.33 6.21 -13.78
N GLN A 50 0.78 7.16 -12.95
CA GLN A 50 1.39 8.41 -13.43
C GLN A 50 2.72 8.20 -14.17
N ALA A 51 3.50 7.18 -13.78
CA ALA A 51 4.76 6.84 -14.43
C ALA A 51 4.59 6.08 -15.77
N GLY A 52 3.37 5.65 -16.09
CA GLY A 52 3.06 4.81 -17.24
C GLY A 52 2.80 3.36 -16.81
N SER A 53 1.68 2.81 -17.28
CA SER A 53 1.33 1.42 -16.98
C SER A 53 2.17 0.47 -17.84
N PRO A 54 2.68 -0.65 -17.28
CA PRO A 54 3.39 -1.64 -18.07
C PRO A 54 2.45 -2.26 -19.12
N THR A 55 2.96 -2.47 -20.33
CA THR A 55 2.26 -3.25 -21.35
C THR A 55 2.32 -4.72 -20.96
N VAL A 56 1.21 -5.27 -20.48
CA VAL A 56 1.11 -6.65 -20.00
C VAL A 56 0.10 -7.42 -20.86
N GLN A 57 0.48 -8.60 -21.35
CA GLN A 57 -0.46 -9.54 -21.97
C GLN A 57 -1.38 -10.13 -20.91
N ARG A 58 -2.70 -10.14 -21.17
CA ARG A 58 -3.65 -10.76 -20.25
C ARG A 58 -3.40 -12.26 -20.16
N ALA A 59 -3.57 -12.81 -18.96
CA ALA A 59 -3.55 -14.26 -18.77
C ALA A 59 -4.59 -14.93 -19.69
N PRO A 60 -4.26 -16.07 -20.33
CA PRO A 60 -5.23 -16.79 -21.14
C PRO A 60 -6.38 -17.24 -20.26
N LEU A 61 -7.62 -17.07 -20.74
CA LEU A 61 -8.78 -17.66 -20.08
C LEU A 61 -8.69 -19.18 -20.26
N LEU A 62 -8.53 -19.92 -19.17
CA LEU A 62 -8.65 -21.38 -19.18
C LEU A 62 -10.14 -21.72 -19.41
N GLY A 63 -10.59 -21.77 -20.67
CA GLY A 63 -12.02 -21.97 -20.93
C GLY A 63 -12.52 -21.92 -22.38
N GLY A 64 -11.69 -22.27 -23.37
CA GLY A 64 -12.13 -22.51 -24.75
C GLY A 64 -12.15 -24.00 -25.09
N ALA A 65 -12.72 -24.83 -24.21
CA ALA A 65 -12.93 -26.26 -24.45
C ALA A 65 -14.30 -26.63 -23.87
N ALA A 66 -15.33 -26.43 -24.69
CA ALA A 66 -16.62 -27.09 -24.59
C ALA A 66 -17.04 -27.43 -26.03
#